data_AF-A0A486XWA9-F1
#
_entry.id   AF-A0A486XWA9-F1
#
_cell.length_a   1.000
_cell.length_b   1.000
_cell.length_c   1.000
_cell.angle_alpha   90.00
_cell.angle_beta   90.00
_cell.angle_gamma   90.00
#
_symmetry.space_group_name_H-M   'P 1'
#
loop_
_entity.id
_entity.type
_entity.pdbx_description
1 polymer ?
#
loop_
_entity_poly.entity_id
_entity_poly.type
_entity_poly.pdbx_seq_one_letter_code
_entity_poly.pdbx_strand_id
1 'polypeptide(L)'
;MKIMMRLLVLLSFIMATNTAQADVYKCTQANGEVLFQGEPCRSGDEVKVDIRFGEQKTLDVSQLVSGTWCEIGTSGVADSTIMQDSALRKTWIFSERQMVQHISQGQRKDTFKYSIRQEPGSFVIDHPAFGSGQVSWQVKKLNDEQLVIAAYGGFTHLSPGECDLKMASFEN
;
A
#
# COMPACT_ATOMS: atom_id res chain seq x y z
N MET A 1 52.22 -2.35 15.43
CA MET A 1 51.00 -1.85 16.10
C MET A 1 50.08 -1.03 15.18
N LYS A 2 50.58 -0.02 14.43
CA LYS A 2 49.75 0.82 13.54
C LYS A 2 49.08 0.07 12.37
N ILE A 3 49.70 -0.98 11.84
CA ILE A 3 49.15 -1.77 10.71
C ILE A 3 47.98 -2.65 11.17
N MET A 4 48.08 -3.24 12.37
CA MET A 4 47.04 -4.12 12.93
C MET A 4 45.76 -3.36 13.28
N MET A 5 45.91 -2.12 13.76
CA MET A 5 44.80 -1.21 14.03
C MET A 5 44.09 -0.74 12.74
N ARG A 6 44.83 -0.53 11.64
CA ARG A 6 44.24 -0.20 10.33
C ARG A 6 43.47 -1.38 9.73
N LEU A 7 43.98 -2.60 9.90
CA LEU A 7 43.30 -3.81 9.41
C LEU A 7 41.96 -4.05 10.12
N LEU A 8 41.92 -3.81 11.44
CA LEU A 8 40.70 -3.96 12.25
C LEU A 8 39.60 -2.97 11.84
N VAL A 9 39.97 -1.72 11.55
CA VAL A 9 39.03 -0.68 11.11
C VAL A 9 38.48 -0.98 9.71
N LEU A 10 39.32 -1.49 8.80
CA LEU A 10 38.88 -1.94 7.47
C LEU A 10 37.93 -3.15 7.56
N LEU A 11 38.17 -4.09 8.49
CA LEU A 11 37.32 -5.26 8.68
C LEU A 11 35.93 -4.88 9.23
N SER A 12 35.85 -3.88 10.11
CA SER A 12 34.56 -3.39 10.63
C SER A 12 33.69 -2.72 9.57
N PHE A 13 34.28 -2.13 8.52
CA PHE A 13 33.53 -1.46 7.45
C PHE A 13 32.88 -2.47 6.47
N ILE A 14 33.46 -3.66 6.32
CA ILE A 14 32.93 -4.70 5.41
C ILE A 14 31.70 -5.40 6.02
N MET A 15 31.55 -5.43 7.34
CA MET A 15 30.38 -6.02 7.98
C MET A 15 29.11 -5.15 7.92
N ALA A 16 29.22 -3.88 7.52
CA ALA A 16 28.09 -2.94 7.51
C ALA A 16 27.24 -2.97 6.23
N THR A 17 27.62 -3.72 5.19
CA THR A 17 26.97 -3.64 3.86
C THR A 17 26.10 -4.84 3.49
N ASN A 18 25.85 -5.79 4.39
CA ASN A 18 24.85 -6.82 4.14
C ASN A 18 23.46 -6.31 4.58
N THR A 19 22.85 -5.49 3.73
CA THR A 19 21.39 -5.33 3.75
C THR A 19 20.80 -6.66 3.28
N ALA A 20 20.56 -7.58 4.22
CA ALA A 20 19.83 -8.80 3.93
C ALA A 20 18.45 -8.38 3.39
N GLN A 21 18.22 -8.60 2.09
CA GLN A 21 16.87 -8.52 1.55
C GLN A 21 16.10 -9.67 2.19
N ALA A 22 15.23 -9.33 3.15
CA ALA A 22 14.41 -10.31 3.82
C ALA A 22 13.35 -10.82 2.83
N ASP A 23 13.62 -11.98 2.22
CA ASP A 23 12.63 -12.72 1.47
C ASP A 23 11.54 -13.20 2.44
N VAL A 24 10.26 -12.94 2.11
CA VAL A 24 9.13 -13.40 2.93
C VAL A 24 8.32 -14.40 2.11
N TYR A 25 8.06 -15.56 2.70
CA TYR A 25 7.32 -16.65 2.08
C TYR A 25 5.97 -16.81 2.78
N LYS A 26 4.90 -16.92 1.99
CA LYS A 26 3.58 -17.33 2.46
C LYS A 26 3.48 -18.86 2.32
N CYS A 27 3.25 -19.54 3.43
CA CYS A 27 3.11 -20.98 3.50
C CYS A 27 1.68 -21.35 3.89
N THR A 28 0.96 -22.02 3.00
CA THR A 28 -0.39 -22.51 3.27
C THR A 28 -0.33 -23.99 3.61
N GLN A 29 -0.61 -24.35 4.85
CA GLN A 29 -0.64 -25.73 5.31
C GLN A 29 -1.90 -26.46 4.84
N ALA A 30 -1.88 -27.79 4.88
CA ALA A 30 -2.99 -28.65 4.42
C ALA A 30 -4.31 -28.45 5.23
N ASN A 31 -4.23 -27.91 6.44
CA ASN A 31 -5.38 -27.52 7.26
C ASN A 31 -5.95 -26.13 6.91
N GLY A 32 -5.38 -25.44 5.90
CA GLY A 32 -5.75 -24.09 5.51
C GLY A 32 -5.08 -22.98 6.33
N GLU A 33 -4.21 -23.33 7.29
CA GLU A 33 -3.47 -22.36 8.10
C GLU A 33 -2.37 -21.68 7.27
N VAL A 34 -2.30 -20.35 7.36
CA VAL A 34 -1.35 -19.54 6.61
C VAL A 34 -0.30 -18.95 7.57
N LEU A 35 0.97 -19.22 7.28
CA LEU A 35 2.11 -18.72 8.03
C LEU A 35 3.04 -17.90 7.12
N PHE A 36 3.61 -16.84 7.67
CA PHE A 36 4.65 -16.05 7.00
C PHE A 36 5.99 -16.30 7.67
N GLN A 37 7.00 -16.63 6.89
CA GLN A 37 8.33 -16.94 7.39
C GLN A 37 9.41 -16.38 6.46
N GLY A 38 10.58 -16.09 7.03
CA GLY A 38 11.74 -15.59 6.29
C GLY A 38 12.52 -16.69 5.55
N GLU A 39 12.04 -17.93 5.61
CA GLU A 39 12.62 -19.11 4.95
C GLU A 39 11.58 -19.72 4.01
N PRO A 40 12.00 -20.37 2.90
CA PRO A 40 11.09 -21.15 2.03
C PRO A 40 10.21 -22.11 2.82
N CYS A 41 9.01 -22.38 2.32
CA CYS A 41 8.03 -23.20 3.00
C CYS A 41 8.52 -24.63 3.13
N ARG A 42 8.59 -25.14 4.38
CA ARG A 42 9.01 -26.54 4.63
C ARG A 42 8.02 -27.56 4.06
N SER A 43 6.75 -27.18 3.97
CA SER A 43 5.65 -27.98 3.42
C SER A 43 4.43 -27.07 3.15
N GLY A 44 3.60 -27.43 2.16
CA GLY A 44 2.42 -26.66 1.77
C GLY A 44 2.63 -25.83 0.51
N ASP A 45 1.61 -25.08 0.10
CA ASP A 45 1.70 -24.21 -1.06
C ASP A 45 2.56 -22.99 -0.73
N GLU A 46 3.64 -22.80 -1.51
CA GLU A 46 4.60 -21.71 -1.36
C GLU A 46 4.27 -20.57 -2.32
N VAL A 47 4.22 -19.35 -1.80
CA VAL A 47 4.27 -18.14 -2.60
C VAL A 47 5.36 -17.23 -2.04
N LYS A 48 6.43 -17.01 -2.82
CA LYS A 48 7.41 -15.96 -2.52
C LYS A 48 6.73 -14.60 -2.65
N VAL A 49 6.64 -13.87 -1.54
CA VAL A 49 6.07 -12.53 -1.52
C VAL A 49 7.21 -11.57 -1.85
N ASP A 50 7.16 -10.97 -3.03
CA ASP A 50 8.09 -9.90 -3.40
C ASP A 50 7.69 -8.64 -2.65
N ILE A 51 8.19 -8.50 -1.42
CA ILE A 51 8.03 -7.29 -0.63
C ILE A 51 9.01 -6.23 -1.16
N ARG A 52 8.70 -5.67 -2.35
CA ARG A 52 9.37 -4.45 -2.81
C ARG A 52 8.81 -3.25 -2.07
N PHE A 53 9.15 -3.09 -0.80
CA PHE A 53 9.19 -1.74 -0.25
C PHE A 53 10.47 -1.10 -0.76
N GLY A 54 10.37 -0.36 -1.88
CA GLY A 54 11.38 0.65 -2.15
C GLY A 54 11.46 1.55 -0.91
N GLU A 55 12.67 1.79 -0.41
CA GLU A 55 12.90 2.75 0.67
C GLU A 55 12.30 4.09 0.23
N GLN A 56 11.10 4.37 0.72
CA GLN A 56 10.35 5.57 0.39
C GLN A 56 10.34 6.42 1.64
N LYS A 57 10.79 7.67 1.49
CA LYS A 57 10.81 8.68 2.55
C LYS A 57 9.48 8.66 3.31
N THR A 58 9.53 8.24 4.56
CA THR A 58 8.38 8.25 5.47
C THR A 58 8.03 9.71 5.74
N LEU A 59 6.85 10.11 5.28
CA LEU A 59 6.24 11.36 5.70
C LEU A 59 5.52 11.09 7.02
N ASP A 60 5.61 12.03 7.97
CA ASP A 60 5.11 11.88 9.33
C ASP A 60 3.57 11.98 9.34
N VAL A 61 2.91 10.87 9.02
CA VAL A 61 1.48 10.70 9.12
C VAL A 61 1.20 10.09 10.49
N SER A 62 0.74 10.91 11.43
CA SER A 62 0.54 10.51 12.84
C SER A 62 -0.86 9.96 13.14
N GLN A 63 -1.77 9.96 12.16
CA GLN A 63 -3.17 9.56 12.31
C GLN A 63 -3.55 8.42 11.36
N LEU A 64 -4.57 7.65 11.75
CA LEU A 64 -5.17 6.62 10.90
C LEU A 64 -6.02 7.25 9.80
N VAL A 65 -6.15 6.59 8.66
CA VAL A 65 -7.06 7.03 7.61
C VAL A 65 -8.49 6.77 8.07
N SER A 66 -9.35 7.78 7.98
CA SER A 66 -10.76 7.67 8.31
C SER A 66 -11.61 8.54 7.37
N GLY A 67 -12.89 8.22 7.28
CA GLY A 67 -13.86 8.99 6.51
C GLY A 67 -13.96 8.56 5.04
N THR A 68 -14.61 9.40 4.25
CA THR A 68 -14.96 9.14 2.86
C THR A 68 -14.08 9.96 1.93
N TRP A 69 -13.59 9.33 0.86
CA TRP A 69 -12.61 9.89 -0.06
C TRP A 69 -12.96 9.53 -1.51
N CYS A 70 -12.89 10.50 -2.41
CA CYS A 70 -13.09 10.30 -3.84
C CYS A 70 -11.75 10.18 -4.54
N GLU A 71 -11.55 9.11 -5.32
CA GLU A 71 -10.38 8.95 -6.19
C GLU A 71 -10.42 9.97 -7.33
N ILE A 72 -9.44 10.87 -7.35
CA ILE A 72 -9.29 11.89 -8.39
C ILE A 72 -8.36 11.45 -9.52
N GLY A 73 -7.52 10.44 -9.29
CA GLY A 73 -6.67 9.83 -10.30
C GLY A 73 -5.45 9.14 -9.73
N THR A 74 -4.55 8.74 -10.63
CA THR A 74 -3.31 8.04 -10.28
C THR A 74 -2.08 8.73 -10.88
N SER A 75 -0.91 8.46 -10.33
CA SER A 75 0.35 8.95 -10.86
C SER A 75 1.47 7.92 -10.64
N GLY A 76 2.55 8.03 -11.43
CA GLY A 76 3.74 7.19 -11.26
C GLY A 76 4.66 7.66 -10.12
N VAL A 77 4.56 8.94 -9.73
CA VAL A 77 5.36 9.58 -8.68
C VAL A 77 4.46 10.50 -7.85
N ALA A 78 4.61 10.48 -6.53
CA ALA A 78 3.70 11.12 -5.56
C ALA A 78 3.32 12.58 -5.86
N ASP A 79 4.22 13.38 -6.46
CA ASP A 79 4.00 14.82 -6.74
C ASP A 79 3.99 15.13 -8.25
N SER A 80 3.71 14.13 -9.08
CA SER A 80 3.64 14.30 -10.54
C SER A 80 2.21 14.57 -11.02
N THR A 81 2.07 14.83 -12.33
CA THR A 81 0.78 15.05 -12.98
C THR A 81 -0.15 13.86 -12.74
N ILE A 82 -1.33 14.15 -12.19
CA ILE A 82 -2.36 13.16 -11.92
C ILE A 82 -3.04 12.79 -13.24
N MET A 83 -3.01 11.52 -13.59
CA MET A 83 -3.81 10.95 -14.67
C MET A 83 -5.21 10.68 -14.13
N GLN A 84 -6.17 11.48 -14.58
CA GLN A 84 -7.57 11.33 -14.20
C GLN A 84 -8.24 10.23 -15.02
N ASP A 85 -8.94 9.32 -14.36
CA ASP A 85 -9.87 8.41 -15.01
C ASP A 85 -11.29 8.96 -14.83
N SER A 86 -11.81 9.59 -15.88
CA SER A 86 -13.17 10.15 -15.86
C SER A 86 -14.26 9.11 -16.09
N ALA A 87 -13.90 7.91 -16.57
CA ALA A 87 -14.84 6.83 -16.91
C ALA A 87 -15.14 5.93 -15.71
N LEU A 88 -14.23 5.84 -14.75
CA LEU A 88 -14.34 5.02 -13.56
C LEU A 88 -14.29 5.86 -12.30
N ARG A 89 -15.42 5.99 -11.61
CA ARG A 89 -15.50 6.73 -10.34
C ARG A 89 -15.34 5.77 -9.18
N LYS A 90 -14.42 6.05 -8.24
CA LYS A 90 -14.19 5.22 -7.07
C LYS A 90 -14.27 6.05 -5.80
N THR A 91 -15.29 5.78 -4.98
CA THR A 91 -15.39 6.31 -3.62
C THR A 91 -14.81 5.28 -2.64
N TRP A 92 -13.91 5.71 -1.78
CA TRP A 92 -13.24 4.91 -0.77
C TRP A 92 -13.67 5.38 0.61
N ILE A 93 -14.18 4.47 1.44
CA ILE A 93 -14.66 4.76 2.80
C ILE A 93 -13.78 3.98 3.76
N PHE A 94 -13.08 4.69 4.64
CA PHE A 94 -12.18 4.12 5.64
C PHE A 94 -12.79 4.19 7.04
N SER A 95 -12.71 3.06 7.73
CA SER A 95 -12.89 2.93 9.17
C SER A 95 -11.64 2.28 9.77
N GLU A 96 -11.56 2.17 11.10
CA GLU A 96 -10.39 1.58 11.77
C GLU A 96 -10.00 0.19 11.23
N ARG A 97 -10.98 -0.65 10.88
CA ARG A 97 -10.76 -2.07 10.52
C ARG A 97 -11.30 -2.49 9.16
N GLN A 98 -11.92 -1.57 8.42
CA GLN A 98 -12.49 -1.86 7.11
C GLN A 98 -12.28 -0.69 6.15
N MET A 99 -11.96 -1.02 4.91
CA MET A 99 -12.09 -0.12 3.77
C MET A 99 -13.18 -0.65 2.84
N VAL A 100 -14.09 0.23 2.44
CA VAL A 100 -15.14 -0.05 1.45
C VAL A 100 -14.86 0.77 0.22
N GLN A 101 -14.91 0.14 -0.95
CA GLN A 101 -14.76 0.80 -2.23
C GLN A 101 -16.05 0.66 -3.03
N HIS A 102 -16.66 1.80 -3.37
CA HIS A 102 -17.76 1.88 -4.31
C HIS A 102 -17.21 2.28 -5.67
N ILE A 103 -17.45 1.46 -6.68
CA ILE A 103 -17.03 1.71 -8.05
C ILE A 103 -18.27 1.96 -8.91
N SER A 104 -18.27 3.06 -9.65
CA SER A 104 -19.33 3.41 -10.60
C SER A 104 -18.74 3.58 -12.00
N GLN A 105 -19.29 2.85 -12.96
CA GLN A 105 -18.92 2.90 -14.37
C GLN A 105 -20.19 2.85 -15.24
N GLY A 106 -20.64 4.02 -15.70
CA GLY A 106 -21.93 4.14 -16.39
C GLY A 106 -23.09 3.67 -15.50
N GLN A 107 -23.78 2.60 -15.91
CA GLN A 107 -24.88 2.00 -15.13
C GLN A 107 -24.40 0.93 -14.12
N ARG A 108 -23.16 0.45 -14.24
CA ARG A 108 -22.61 -0.57 -13.36
C ARG A 108 -22.17 0.07 -12.05
N LYS A 109 -22.61 -0.53 -10.94
CA LYS A 109 -22.22 -0.15 -9.58
C LYS A 109 -21.74 -1.38 -8.84
N ASP A 110 -20.49 -1.39 -8.42
CA ASP A 110 -19.90 -2.46 -7.62
C ASP A 110 -19.52 -1.94 -6.24
N THR A 111 -19.55 -2.83 -5.24
CA THR A 111 -19.09 -2.52 -3.89
C THR A 111 -18.16 -3.64 -3.42
N PHE A 112 -16.96 -3.24 -3.03
CA PHE A 112 -15.95 -4.14 -2.47
C PHE A 112 -15.70 -3.76 -1.02
N LYS A 113 -15.61 -4.75 -0.15
CA LYS A 113 -15.30 -4.57 1.27
C LYS A 113 -14.02 -5.32 1.58
N TYR A 114 -13.09 -4.63 2.20
CA TYR A 114 -11.79 -5.16 2.54
C TYR A 114 -11.54 -4.98 4.04
N SER A 115 -11.14 -6.06 4.70
CA SER A 115 -10.63 -5.99 6.06
C SER A 115 -9.25 -5.32 6.03
N ILE A 116 -9.04 -4.34 6.89
CA ILE A 116 -7.75 -3.64 7.00
C ILE A 116 -7.22 -3.64 8.44
N ARG A 117 -5.90 -3.55 8.58
CA ARG A 117 -5.21 -3.24 9.84
C ARG A 117 -4.39 -1.98 9.60
N GLN A 118 -4.73 -0.90 10.28
CA GLN A 118 -4.07 0.40 10.09
C GLN A 118 -3.01 0.65 11.15
N GLU A 119 -1.94 1.32 10.74
CA GLU A 119 -0.99 2.00 11.61
C GLU A 119 -0.78 3.41 11.02
N PRO A 120 -0.35 4.41 11.81
CA PRO A 120 -0.01 5.71 11.25
C PRO A 120 0.97 5.58 10.07
N GLY A 121 0.60 6.12 8.90
CA GLY A 121 1.41 6.04 7.68
C GLY A 121 1.25 4.76 6.83
N SER A 122 0.50 3.74 7.27
CA SER A 122 0.28 2.55 6.44
C SER A 122 -0.97 1.75 6.82
N PHE A 123 -1.43 0.88 5.92
CA PHE A 123 -2.41 -0.13 6.29
C PHE A 123 -2.22 -1.41 5.51
N VAL A 124 -2.44 -2.53 6.18
CA VAL A 124 -2.47 -3.85 5.57
C VAL A 124 -3.89 -4.15 5.14
N ILE A 125 -4.07 -4.55 3.89
CA ILE A 125 -5.34 -4.95 3.29
C ILE A 125 -5.31 -6.42 2.91
N ASP A 126 -6.38 -7.15 3.22
CA ASP A 126 -6.65 -8.48 2.65
C ASP A 126 -7.44 -8.32 1.34
N HIS A 127 -6.79 -8.57 0.20
CA HIS A 127 -7.36 -8.26 -1.11
C HIS A 127 -7.44 -9.53 -1.99
N PRO A 128 -8.65 -9.96 -2.42
CA PRO A 128 -8.86 -11.21 -3.14
C PRO A 128 -8.03 -11.36 -4.43
N ALA A 129 -7.79 -10.25 -5.14
CA ALA A 129 -6.97 -10.26 -6.37
C ALA A 129 -5.51 -10.68 -6.15
N PHE A 130 -5.04 -10.74 -4.90
CA PHE A 130 -3.72 -11.24 -4.53
C PHE A 130 -3.77 -12.65 -3.92
N GLY A 131 -4.79 -13.44 -4.27
CA GLY A 131 -4.94 -14.82 -3.79
C GLY A 131 -5.26 -14.89 -2.29
N SER A 132 -6.13 -13.98 -1.81
CA SER A 132 -6.35 -13.75 -0.37
C SER A 132 -5.03 -13.47 0.36
N GLY A 133 -4.21 -12.64 -0.29
CA GLY A 133 -2.93 -12.17 0.20
C GLY A 133 -3.11 -10.86 0.94
N GLN A 134 -2.34 -10.68 2.01
CA GLN A 134 -2.23 -9.41 2.69
C GLN A 134 -1.18 -8.55 1.98
N VAL A 135 -1.53 -7.31 1.65
CA VAL A 135 -0.63 -6.33 1.05
C VAL A 135 -0.61 -5.10 1.94
N SER A 136 0.55 -4.52 2.20
CA SER A 136 0.66 -3.24 2.89
C SER A 136 0.68 -2.10 1.88
N TRP A 137 -0.20 -1.13 2.06
CA TRP A 137 -0.20 0.14 1.33
C TRP A 137 0.28 1.26 2.24
N GLN A 138 0.96 2.23 1.63
CA GLN A 138 1.62 3.30 2.36
C GLN A 138 0.84 4.60 2.19
N VAL A 139 0.51 5.27 3.28
CA VAL A 139 -0.11 6.59 3.28
C VAL A 139 0.99 7.62 3.20
N LYS A 140 1.08 8.31 2.06
CA LYS A 140 2.12 9.32 1.81
C LYS A 140 1.70 10.71 2.21
N LYS A 141 0.41 11.00 2.14
CA LYS A 141 -0.15 12.28 2.56
C LYS A 141 -1.54 12.05 3.12
N LEU A 142 -1.83 12.68 4.25
CA LEU A 142 -3.14 12.68 4.87
C LEU A 142 -3.35 14.01 5.60
N ASN A 143 -4.21 14.85 5.03
CA ASN A 143 -4.67 16.10 5.63
C ASN A 143 -6.13 16.36 5.21
N ASP A 144 -6.69 17.50 5.62
CA ASP A 144 -8.11 17.82 5.38
C ASP A 144 -8.48 18.00 3.90
N GLU A 145 -7.51 18.05 2.99
CA GLU A 145 -7.71 18.29 1.56
C GLU A 145 -7.36 17.09 0.68
N GLN A 146 -6.50 16.20 1.16
CA GLN A 146 -5.89 15.18 0.34
C GLN A 146 -5.44 13.95 1.11
N LEU A 147 -5.73 12.80 0.52
CA LEU A 147 -5.15 11.50 0.85
C LEU A 147 -4.36 10.99 -0.36
N VAL A 148 -3.10 10.60 -0.15
CA VAL A 148 -2.25 9.98 -1.17
C VAL A 148 -1.77 8.63 -0.68
N ILE A 149 -2.07 7.57 -1.42
CA ILE A 149 -1.74 6.19 -1.08
C ILE A 149 -0.79 5.65 -2.14
N ALA A 150 0.35 5.10 -1.73
CA ALA A 150 1.19 4.31 -2.62
C ALA A 150 0.69 2.86 -2.63
N ALA A 151 0.20 2.42 -3.79
CA ALA A 151 -0.37 1.09 -4.02
C ALA A 151 -0.15 0.67 -5.48
N TYR A 152 -0.13 -0.64 -5.76
CA TYR A 152 -0.05 -1.20 -7.13
C TYR A 152 1.14 -0.69 -7.99
N GLY A 153 2.24 -0.26 -7.37
CA GLY A 153 3.40 0.30 -8.08
C GLY A 153 3.25 1.77 -8.51
N GLY A 154 2.21 2.48 -8.04
CA GLY A 154 2.00 3.91 -8.27
C GLY A 154 1.38 4.60 -7.06
N PHE A 155 0.79 5.77 -7.30
CA PHE A 155 0.13 6.59 -6.28
C PHE A 155 -1.32 6.85 -6.66
N THR A 156 -2.23 6.57 -5.73
CA THR A 156 -3.65 6.92 -5.82
C THR A 156 -3.87 8.21 -5.05
N HIS A 157 -4.45 9.19 -5.71
CA HIS A 157 -4.78 10.48 -5.12
C HIS A 157 -6.27 10.55 -4.86
N LEU A 158 -6.63 10.97 -3.65
CA LEU A 158 -8.02 11.12 -3.23
C LEU A 158 -8.28 12.49 -2.60
N SER A 159 -9.46 13.04 -2.88
CA SER A 159 -10.00 14.22 -2.20
C SER A 159 -11.09 13.79 -1.19
N PRO A 160 -11.34 14.56 -0.13
CA PRO A 160 -12.42 14.25 0.81
C PRO A 160 -13.79 14.21 0.12
N GLY A 161 -14.67 13.34 0.61
CA GLY A 161 -16.07 13.21 0.18
C GLY A 161 -16.33 12.08 -0.82
N GLU A 162 -17.59 11.92 -1.22
CA GLU A 162 -18.00 10.96 -2.24
C GLU A 162 -17.67 11.47 -3.65
N CYS A 163 -17.48 10.56 -4.61
CA CYS A 163 -17.33 10.94 -6.01
C CYS A 163 -18.65 11.38 -6.69
N ASP A 164 -19.78 11.39 -5.98
CA ASP A 164 -21.09 11.58 -6.59
C ASP A 164 -21.42 13.04 -6.98
N LEU A 165 -21.68 13.18 -8.30
CA LEU A 165 -22.77 13.93 -8.94
C LEU A 165 -22.92 15.44 -8.69
N LYS A 166 -21.86 16.23 -8.82
CA LYS A 166 -21.96 17.63 -9.28
C LYS A 166 -21.29 17.83 -10.64
N MET A 167 -21.95 17.36 -11.70
CA MET A 167 -22.11 18.23 -12.86
C MET A 167 -23.40 19.03 -12.65
N ALA A 168 -23.37 20.02 -11.75
CA ALA A 168 -24.27 21.13 -11.90
C ALA A 168 -23.63 22.06 -12.95
N SER A 169 -24.18 21.99 -14.16
CA SER A 169 -23.98 22.90 -15.31
C SER A 169 -22.54 23.18 -15.76
N PHE A 170 -22.08 22.41 -16.74
CA PHE A 170 -21.37 22.99 -17.89
C PHE A 170 -22.15 22.61 -19.16
N GLU A 171 -23.39 23.07 -19.24
CA GLU A 171 -24.02 23.33 -20.53
C GLU A 171 -23.92 24.84 -20.75
N ASN A 172 -23.15 25.23 -21.76
CA ASN A 172 -23.14 26.56 -22.36
C ASN A 172 -24.01 26.48 -23.61
#